data_AF-A0A9W8QAI1-F1
#
_entry.id   AF-A0A9W8QAI1-F1
#
_cell.length_a   1.000
_cell.length_b   1.000
_cell.length_c   1.000
_cell.angle_alpha   90.00
_cell.angle_beta   90.00
_cell.angle_gamma   90.00
#
_symmetry.space_group_name_H-M   'P 1'
#
loop_
_entity.id
_entity.type
_entity.pdbx_description
1 polymer ?
#
loop_
_entity_poly.entity_id
_entity_poly.type
_entity_poly.pdbx_seq_one_letter_code
_entity_poly.pdbx_strand_id
1 'polypeptide(L)'
;MATRRINASERTVLEKDDTENEKSDISPAVPQHVIFKLLGFTFAMIVVPIGSYFLTVHTIFQGNSSWAGGFAALLANVVLLGYVIVAMNEDDSENIKAKAKKNE
;
A
#
# COMPACT_ATOMS: atom_id res chain seq x y z
N MET A 1 -66.01 -1.86 26.12
CA MET A 1 -64.98 -2.28 25.14
C MET A 1 -64.47 -1.04 24.44
N ALA A 2 -63.23 -0.62 24.71
CA ALA A 2 -62.67 0.64 24.21
C ALA A 2 -61.67 0.36 23.08
N THR A 3 -61.98 0.81 21.88
CA THR A 3 -61.09 0.79 20.71
C THR A 3 -59.93 1.74 20.94
N ARG A 4 -58.71 1.20 21.06
CA ARG A 4 -57.48 1.99 21.12
C ARG A 4 -57.20 2.49 19.70
N ARG A 5 -57.32 3.80 19.47
CA ARG A 5 -56.86 4.44 18.23
C ARG A 5 -55.35 4.17 18.09
N ILE A 6 -54.96 3.46 17.04
CA ILE A 6 -53.56 3.31 16.66
C ILE A 6 -53.08 4.70 16.25
N ASN A 7 -52.13 5.25 17.00
CA ASN A 7 -51.54 6.56 16.74
C ASN A 7 -50.55 6.37 15.60
N ALA A 8 -50.81 6.98 14.44
CA ALA A 8 -49.99 6.87 13.23
C ALA A 8 -48.57 7.44 13.35
N SER A 9 -48.18 7.91 14.52
CA SER A 9 -46.86 8.49 14.82
C SER A 9 -45.73 7.47 15.00
N GLU A 10 -45.98 6.16 14.95
CA GLU A 10 -44.92 5.13 15.00
C GLU A 10 -44.44 4.66 13.61
N ARG A 11 -45.01 5.18 12.51
CA ARG A 11 -44.64 4.83 11.13
C ARG A 11 -43.63 5.80 10.50
N THR A 12 -42.68 6.35 11.26
CA THR A 12 -41.72 7.33 10.70
C THR A 12 -40.26 7.08 11.06
N VAL A 13 -39.89 5.85 11.45
CA VAL A 13 -38.46 5.50 11.66
C VAL A 13 -37.98 4.44 10.65
N LEU A 14 -38.89 3.75 9.96
CA LEU A 14 -38.53 2.77 8.90
C LEU A 14 -38.68 3.31 7.47
N GLU A 15 -39.13 4.54 7.28
CA GLU A 15 -39.40 5.15 5.97
C GLU A 15 -38.59 6.45 5.81
N LYS A 16 -37.30 6.38 6.14
CA LYS A 16 -36.32 7.38 5.73
C LYS A 16 -35.30 6.71 4.82
N ASP A 17 -35.83 6.13 3.76
CA ASP A 17 -35.08 5.53 2.65
C ASP A 17 -35.25 6.38 1.39
N ASP A 18 -35.24 7.71 1.55
CA ASP A 18 -35.29 8.63 0.42
C ASP A 18 -34.18 9.68 0.52
N THR A 19 -33.22 9.51 -0.37
CA THR A 19 -32.51 10.59 -1.07
C THR A 19 -31.56 11.45 -0.24
N GLU A 20 -30.47 10.85 0.21
CA GLU A 20 -29.18 11.51 -0.01
C GLU A 20 -28.41 10.65 -1.01
N ASN A 21 -28.19 11.20 -2.20
CA ASN A 21 -27.11 10.77 -3.07
C ASN A 21 -25.80 11.14 -2.35
N GLU A 22 -25.52 10.48 -1.23
CA GLU A 22 -24.19 10.44 -0.63
C GLU A 22 -23.34 9.68 -1.64
N LYS A 23 -22.88 10.44 -2.62
CA LYS A 23 -21.90 10.01 -3.61
C LYS A 23 -20.79 9.36 -2.82
N SER A 24 -20.69 8.03 -2.92
CA SER A 24 -19.74 7.24 -2.17
C SER A 24 -18.39 7.91 -2.32
N ASP A 25 -17.81 8.36 -1.22
CA ASP A 25 -16.52 9.03 -1.24
C ASP A 25 -15.49 7.98 -1.66
N ILE A 26 -15.21 7.96 -2.96
CA ILE A 26 -14.20 7.10 -3.60
C ILE A 26 -12.82 7.75 -3.55
N SER A 27 -12.66 8.85 -2.80
CA SER A 27 -11.35 9.42 -2.56
C SER A 27 -10.47 8.32 -1.96
N PRO A 28 -9.25 8.11 -2.50
CA PRO A 28 -8.41 7.02 -2.04
C PRO A 28 -8.16 7.14 -0.54
N ALA A 29 -8.65 6.18 0.24
CA ALA A 29 -8.45 6.14 1.69
C ALA A 29 -6.96 6.00 2.08
N VAL A 30 -6.10 5.68 1.10
CA VAL A 30 -4.65 5.55 1.25
C VAL A 30 -3.93 6.68 0.50
N PRO A 31 -2.97 7.39 1.13
CA PRO A 31 -2.20 8.44 0.47
C PRO A 31 -1.50 7.94 -0.80
N GLN A 32 -1.54 8.74 -1.88
CA GLN A 32 -0.97 8.35 -3.18
C GLN A 32 0.53 8.01 -3.12
N HIS A 33 1.27 8.69 -2.24
CA HIS A 33 2.70 8.42 -2.01
C HIS A 33 2.95 6.99 -1.51
N VAL A 34 2.10 6.46 -0.63
CA VAL A 34 2.20 5.07 -0.16
C VAL A 34 1.98 4.09 -1.31
N ILE A 35 1.04 4.38 -2.21
CA ILE A 35 0.77 3.55 -3.40
C ILE A 35 2.03 3.44 -4.27
N PHE A 36 2.73 4.55 -4.53
CA PHE A 36 3.97 4.54 -5.29
C PHE A 36 5.09 3.75 -4.61
N LYS A 37 5.19 3.78 -3.27
CA LYS A 37 6.16 2.94 -2.55
C LYS A 37 5.85 1.46 -2.68
N LEU A 38 4.60 1.06 -2.47
CA LEU A 38 4.18 -0.34 -2.58
C LEU A 38 4.42 -0.87 -3.99
N LEU A 39 4.10 -0.07 -5.01
CA LEU A 39 4.36 -0.41 -6.39
C LEU A 39 5.87 -0.50 -6.70
N GLY A 40 6.66 0.48 -6.22
CA GLY A 40 8.11 0.48 -6.39
C GLY A 40 8.79 -0.73 -5.74
N PHE A 41 8.37 -1.10 -4.53
CA PHE A 41 8.95 -2.24 -3.83
C PHE A 41 8.57 -3.59 -4.41
N THR A 42 7.31 -3.76 -4.80
CA THR A 42 6.87 -4.97 -5.48
C THR A 42 7.60 -5.15 -6.79
N PHE A 43 7.78 -4.08 -7.56
CA PHE A 43 8.59 -4.11 -8.78
C PHE A 43 10.05 -4.44 -8.49
N ALA A 44 10.68 -3.80 -7.51
CA ALA A 44 12.06 -4.03 -7.15
C ALA A 44 12.31 -5.49 -6.71
N MET A 45 11.39 -6.08 -5.93
CA MET A 45 11.52 -7.45 -5.44
C MET A 45 11.42 -8.49 -6.56
N ILE A 46 10.74 -8.17 -7.66
CA ILE A 46 10.66 -9.04 -8.84
C ILE A 46 11.86 -8.79 -9.75
N VAL A 47 12.12 -7.54 -10.12
CA VAL A 47 13.09 -7.20 -11.18
C VAL A 47 14.53 -7.36 -10.72
N VAL A 48 14.86 -7.02 -9.48
CA VAL A 48 16.26 -7.05 -9.03
C VAL A 48 16.78 -8.50 -8.89
N PRO A 49 16.09 -9.44 -8.19
CA PRO A 49 16.59 -10.82 -8.08
C PRO A 49 16.52 -11.57 -9.40
N ILE A 50 15.42 -11.43 -10.16
CA ILE A 50 15.25 -12.13 -11.45
C ILE A 50 16.20 -11.53 -12.49
N GLY A 51 16.26 -10.21 -12.59
CA GLY A 51 17.17 -9.51 -13.49
C GLY A 51 18.62 -9.85 -13.19
N SER A 52 19.01 -9.89 -11.93
CA SER A 52 20.35 -10.32 -11.56
C SER A 52 20.65 -11.77 -11.91
N TYR A 53 19.68 -12.68 -11.78
CA TYR A 53 19.89 -14.07 -12.16
C TYR A 53 20.24 -14.18 -13.65
N PHE A 54 19.41 -13.58 -14.52
CA PHE A 54 19.64 -13.62 -15.97
C PHE A 54 20.87 -12.82 -16.40
N LEU A 55 21.18 -11.72 -15.73
CA LEU A 55 22.39 -10.94 -15.99
C LEU A 55 23.63 -11.78 -15.64
N THR A 56 23.69 -12.35 -14.44
CA THR A 56 24.87 -13.05 -13.94
C THR A 56 25.08 -14.42 -14.57
N VAL A 57 24.02 -15.14 -14.93
CA VAL A 57 24.13 -16.45 -15.62
C VAL A 57 24.78 -16.30 -17.01
N HIS A 58 24.50 -15.19 -17.71
CA HIS A 58 24.98 -14.95 -19.07
C HIS A 58 26.32 -14.20 -19.12
N THR A 59 26.64 -13.39 -18.10
CA THR A 59 27.85 -12.53 -18.11
C THR A 59 29.00 -13.05 -17.27
N ILE A 60 28.72 -13.63 -16.09
CA ILE A 60 29.75 -13.92 -15.07
C ILE A 60 29.97 -15.43 -14.90
N PHE A 61 28.88 -16.22 -14.90
CA PHE A 61 28.96 -17.64 -14.55
C PHE A 61 28.89 -18.61 -15.74
N GLN A 62 28.98 -18.12 -16.97
CA GLN A 62 29.02 -18.91 -18.22
C GLN A 62 28.00 -20.09 -18.26
N GLY A 63 26.77 -19.85 -17.79
CA GLY A 63 25.73 -20.87 -17.77
C GLY A 63 25.62 -21.74 -16.51
N ASN A 64 26.44 -21.52 -15.47
CA ASN A 64 26.29 -22.23 -14.20
C ASN A 64 25.15 -21.65 -13.35
N SER A 65 23.95 -22.21 -13.55
CA SER A 65 22.72 -21.80 -12.88
C SER A 65 22.76 -21.87 -11.36
N SER A 66 23.59 -22.73 -10.76
CA SER A 66 23.69 -22.84 -9.30
C SER A 66 24.38 -21.63 -8.68
N TRP A 67 25.45 -21.13 -9.30
CA TRP A 67 26.16 -19.94 -8.84
C TRP A 67 25.37 -18.66 -9.12
N ALA A 68 24.75 -18.55 -10.29
CA ALA A 68 23.86 -17.44 -10.62
C ALA A 68 22.63 -17.39 -9.69
N GLY A 69 22.05 -18.56 -9.37
CA GLY A 69 20.94 -18.69 -8.42
C GLY A 69 21.34 -18.28 -7.01
N GLY A 70 22.51 -18.71 -6.53
CA GLY A 70 23.05 -18.30 -5.23
C GLY A 70 23.29 -16.80 -5.14
N PHE A 71 23.80 -16.18 -6.20
CA PHE A 71 23.98 -14.73 -6.26
C PHE A 71 22.65 -13.97 -6.27
N ALA A 72 21.64 -14.46 -6.99
CA ALA A 72 20.30 -13.90 -6.97
C ALA A 72 19.66 -13.96 -5.58
N ALA A 73 19.84 -15.07 -4.85
CA ALA A 73 19.38 -15.19 -3.47
C ALA A 73 20.08 -14.20 -2.52
N LEU A 74 21.39 -13.98 -2.72
CA LEU A 74 22.13 -12.96 -1.97
C LEU A 74 21.58 -11.56 -2.25
N LEU A 75 21.34 -11.21 -3.51
CA LEU A 75 20.76 -9.90 -3.85
C LEU A 75 19.32 -9.73 -3.35
N ALA A 76 18.51 -10.79 -3.28
CA ALA A 76 17.18 -10.70 -2.67
C ALA A 76 17.26 -10.22 -1.21
N ASN A 77 18.25 -10.67 -0.44
CA ASN A 77 18.49 -10.19 0.92
C ASN A 77 18.98 -8.73 0.96
N VAL A 78 19.78 -8.32 -0.03
CA VAL A 78 20.20 -6.90 -0.17
C VAL A 78 19.00 -6.00 -0.47
N VAL A 79 18.06 -6.43 -1.32
CA VAL A 79 16.81 -5.71 -1.58
C VAL A 79 15.99 -5.55 -0.30
N LEU A 80 15.94 -6.59 0.53
CA LEU A 80 15.27 -6.55 1.83
C LEU A 80 15.92 -5.52 2.77
N LEU A 81 17.25 -5.49 2.87
CA LEU A 81 17.97 -4.46 3.62
C LEU A 81 17.73 -3.05 3.06
N GLY A 82 17.71 -2.91 1.72
CA GLY A 82 17.36 -1.67 1.03
C GLY A 82 15.96 -1.19 1.37
N TYR A 83 14.99 -2.10 1.50
CA TYR A 83 13.64 -1.78 1.97
C TYR A 83 13.65 -1.13 3.35
N VAL A 84 14.36 -1.75 4.29
CA VAL A 84 14.46 -1.23 5.66
C VAL A 84 15.12 0.15 5.67
N ILE A 85 16.19 0.36 4.89
CA ILE A 85 16.87 1.67 4.81
C ILE A 85 15.97 2.75 4.22
N VAL A 86 15.23 2.45 3.15
CA VAL A 86 14.28 3.40 2.54
C VAL A 86 13.16 3.72 3.52
N ALA A 87 12.60 2.71 4.19
CA ALA A 87 11.57 2.91 5.21
C ALA A 87 12.05 3.85 6.33
N MET A 88 13.27 3.63 6.86
CA MET A 88 13.83 4.49 7.91
C MET A 88 14.05 5.94 7.44
N ASN A 89 14.59 6.17 6.24
CA ASN A 89 14.80 7.53 5.73
C ASN A 89 13.49 8.29 5.50
N GLU A 90 12.43 7.55 5.17
CA GLU A 90 11.14 8.16 4.89
C GLU A 90 10.39 8.54 6.16
N ASP A 91 10.56 7.78 7.25
CA ASP A 91 10.08 8.15 8.58
C ASP A 91 10.68 9.50 9.03
N ASP A 92 11.98 9.75 8.81
CA ASP A 92 12.61 11.02 9.17
C ASP A 92 12.06 12.20 8.35
N SER A 93 11.77 11.97 7.07
CA SER A 93 11.29 12.99 6.12
C SER A 93 9.88 13.48 6.46
N GLU A 94 8.97 12.58 6.85
CA GLU A 94 7.62 12.93 7.30
C GLU A 94 7.66 13.71 8.63
N ASN A 95 8.54 13.30 9.55
CA ASN A 95 8.73 13.98 10.83
C ASN A 95 9.25 15.43 10.66
N ILE A 96 10.14 15.70 9.70
CA ILE A 96 10.64 17.05 9.43
C ILE A 96 9.56 17.92 8.78
N LYS A 97 8.78 17.39 7.83
CA LYS A 97 7.67 18.13 7.20
C LYS A 97 6.53 18.43 8.17
N ALA A 98 6.22 17.51 9.09
CA ALA A 98 5.23 17.71 10.14
C ALA A 98 5.67 18.81 11.13
N LYS A 99 6.97 18.89 11.46
CA LYS A 99 7.53 19.94 12.32
C LYS A 99 7.57 21.31 11.63
N ALA A 100 7.83 21.37 10.32
CA ALA A 100 7.82 22.61 9.56
C ALA A 100 6.41 23.25 9.48
N LYS A 101 5.37 22.44 9.26
CA LYS A 101 3.96 22.90 9.24
C LYS A 101 3.42 23.36 10.61
N LYS A 102 4.08 23.03 11.72
CA LYS A 102 3.64 23.41 13.07
C LYS A 102 4.22 24.76 13.54
N ASN A 103 5.21 25.29 12.81
CA ASN A 103 5.93 26.53 13.14
C ASN A 103 5.56 27.70 12.21
N GLU A 104 4.57 27.51 11.32
CA GLU A 104 3.90 28.53 10.52
C GLU A 104 2.47 28.72 11.07
#